data_AF-A0A517XQE6-F1
#
_entry.id   AF-A0A517XQE6-F1
#
_cell.length_a   1.000
_cell.length_b   1.000
_cell.length_c   1.000
_cell.angle_alpha   90.00
_cell.angle_beta   90.00
_cell.angle_gamma   90.00
#
_symmetry.space_group_name_H-M   'P 1'
#
loop_
_entity.id
_entity.type
_entity.pdbx_description
1 polymer ?
#
loop_
_entity_poly.entity_id
_entity_poly.type
_entity_poly.pdbx_seq_one_letter_code
_entity_poly.pdbx_strand_id
1 'polypeptide(L)'
;MSKQLAALAEIESSGATNAVGRAVLSALGRPAEFLRVTATRVTETSHRVNVLVGGDPTKARIAHSFFVTTDADGKLTGSAPPIVRSY
;
A
#
# COMPACT_ATOMS: atom_id res chain seq x y z
N MET A 1 11.90 3.35 22.53
CA MET A 1 12.09 3.36 21.06
C MET A 1 10.90 4.09 20.43
N SER A 2 11.21 4.97 19.49
CA SER A 2 10.56 6.26 19.25
C SER A 2 9.16 6.21 18.61
N LYS A 3 8.19 6.86 19.28
CA LYS A 3 6.87 7.28 18.74
C LYS A 3 6.98 8.10 17.45
N GLN A 4 8.16 8.65 17.17
CA GLN A 4 8.45 9.56 16.07
C GLN A 4 8.50 8.88 14.69
N LEU A 5 8.81 7.57 14.60
CA LEU A 5 8.76 6.83 13.33
C LEU A 5 7.32 6.50 12.88
N ALA A 6 6.39 6.34 13.83
CA ALA A 6 4.97 6.10 13.52
C ALA A 6 4.29 7.38 13.03
N ALA A 7 4.62 8.54 13.63
CA ALA A 7 4.06 9.82 13.25
C ALA A 7 4.48 10.27 11.83
N LEU A 8 5.71 9.97 11.40
CA LEU A 8 6.16 10.30 10.04
C LEU A 8 5.46 9.47 8.95
N ALA A 9 5.00 8.26 9.27
CA ALA A 9 4.21 7.43 8.34
C ALA A 9 2.75 7.87 8.25
N GLU A 10 2.19 8.46 9.32
CA GLU A 10 0.82 9.02 9.31
C GLU A 10 0.74 10.37 8.59
N ILE A 11 1.83 11.14 8.56
CA ILE A 11 1.88 12.48 7.95
C ILE A 11 2.03 12.43 6.42
N GLU A 12 2.60 11.37 5.84
CA GLU A 12 2.79 11.26 4.37
C GLU A 12 1.56 10.77 3.60
N SER A 13 0.53 10.25 4.28
CA SER A 13 -0.65 9.74 3.59
C SER A 13 -1.71 10.83 3.45
N SER A 14 -1.73 11.51 2.31
CA SER A 14 -2.98 12.14 1.83
C SER A 14 -4.13 11.12 1.95
N GLY A 15 -5.36 11.55 2.28
CA GLY A 15 -6.49 10.62 2.47
C GLY A 15 -6.69 9.65 1.29
N ALA A 16 -6.38 10.11 0.08
CA ALA A 16 -6.39 9.31 -1.15
C ALA A 16 -5.34 8.18 -1.14
N THR A 17 -4.12 8.45 -0.70
CA THR A 17 -3.04 7.45 -0.58
C THR A 17 -3.45 6.27 0.31
N ASN A 18 -4.15 6.56 1.42
CA ASN A 18 -4.63 5.53 2.33
C ASN A 18 -5.73 4.67 1.69
N ALA A 19 -6.66 5.28 0.95
CA ALA A 19 -7.73 4.57 0.26
C ALA A 19 -7.20 3.59 -0.79
N VAL A 20 -6.20 4.01 -1.58
CA VAL A 20 -5.56 3.15 -2.59
C VAL A 20 -4.88 1.93 -1.95
N GLY A 21 -4.11 2.13 -0.88
CA GLY A 21 -3.48 1.02 -0.15
C GLY A 21 -4.49 0.03 0.40
N ARG A 22 -5.61 0.52 0.94
CA ARG A 22 -6.72 -0.31 1.44
C ARG A 22 -7.40 -1.10 0.31
N ALA A 23 -7.63 -0.47 -0.84
CA ALA A 23 -8.23 -1.14 -2.00
C ALA A 23 -7.34 -2.29 -2.50
N VAL A 24 -6.02 -2.07 -2.58
CA VAL A 24 -5.06 -3.12 -2.95
C VAL A 24 -5.10 -4.27 -1.95
N LEU A 25 -5.09 -4.01 -0.64
CA LEU A 25 -5.19 -5.06 0.37
C LEU A 25 -6.53 -5.82 0.32
N SER A 26 -7.62 -5.14 0.01
CA SER A 26 -8.94 -5.77 -0.15
C SER A 26 -8.95 -6.77 -1.31
N ALA A 27 -8.31 -6.41 -2.43
CA ALA A 27 -8.23 -7.26 -3.62
C ALA A 27 -7.21 -8.40 -3.47
N LEU A 28 -6.04 -8.12 -2.90
CA LEU A 28 -4.96 -9.09 -2.71
C LEU A 28 -5.28 -10.11 -1.60
N GLY A 29 -6.01 -9.68 -0.57
CA GLY A 29 -6.08 -10.33 0.73
C GLY A 29 -4.96 -9.86 1.67
N ARG A 30 -5.03 -10.23 2.95
CA ARG A 30 -4.06 -9.80 3.98
C ARG A 30 -3.00 -10.89 4.20
N PRO A 31 -1.72 -10.64 3.87
CA PRO A 31 -0.66 -11.62 4.12
C PRO A 31 -0.48 -11.92 5.60
N ALA A 32 0.00 -13.13 5.91
CA ALA A 32 0.58 -13.43 7.22
C ALA A 32 1.75 -12.46 7.50
N GLU A 33 1.93 -12.10 8.77
CA GLU A 33 2.95 -11.14 9.20
C GLU A 33 2.86 -9.77 8.50
N PHE A 34 1.67 -9.38 8.03
CA PHE A 34 1.42 -8.06 7.44
C PHE A 34 1.86 -6.95 8.39
N LEU A 35 2.79 -6.13 7.91
CA LEU A 35 3.33 -5.01 8.65
C LEU A 35 2.61 -3.71 8.29
N ARG A 36 2.64 -3.33 7.01
CA ARG A 36 1.95 -2.13 6.50
C ARG A 36 1.83 -2.17 4.98
N VAL A 37 0.97 -1.31 4.45
CA VAL A 37 0.92 -0.96 3.03
C VAL A 37 1.39 0.48 2.89
N THR A 38 2.20 0.76 1.88
CA THR A 38 2.58 2.13 1.51
C THR A 38 2.11 2.38 0.09
N ALA A 39 1.37 3.45 -0.12
CA ALA A 39 1.08 3.96 -1.45
C ALA A 39 1.85 5.26 -1.65
N THR A 40 2.47 5.42 -2.80
CA THR A 40 3.20 6.64 -3.16
C THR A 40 2.66 7.09 -4.50
N ARG A 41 2.16 8.32 -4.57
CA ARG A 41 1.68 8.91 -5.81
C ARG A 41 2.83 9.05 -6.80
N VAL A 42 2.62 8.60 -8.03
CA VAL A 42 3.58 8.73 -9.15
C VAL A 42 3.08 9.78 -10.13
N THR A 43 1.78 9.78 -10.46
CA THR A 43 1.10 10.81 -11.24
C THR A 43 -0.25 11.18 -10.60
N GLU A 44 -1.03 12.05 -11.25
CA GLU A 44 -2.38 12.41 -10.78
C GLU A 44 -3.30 11.19 -10.63
N THR A 45 -3.15 10.17 -11.47
CA THR A 45 -4.01 8.99 -11.50
C THR A 45 -3.28 7.69 -11.23
N SER A 46 -1.98 7.73 -10.87
CA SER A 46 -1.19 6.52 -10.65
C SER A 46 -0.37 6.54 -9.36
N HIS A 47 -0.22 5.37 -8.77
CA HIS A 47 0.46 5.16 -7.50
C HIS A 47 1.33 3.91 -7.56
N ARG A 48 2.47 3.93 -6.89
CA ARG A 48 3.22 2.73 -6.53
C ARG A 48 2.75 2.26 -5.16
N VAL A 49 2.32 1.01 -5.08
CA VAL A 49 1.84 0.41 -3.83
C VAL A 49 2.74 -0.76 -3.45
N ASN A 50 3.32 -0.71 -2.26
CA ASN A 50 4.10 -1.78 -1.69
C ASN A 50 3.39 -2.37 -0.48
N VAL A 51 3.30 -3.69 -0.43
CA VAL A 51 2.80 -4.45 0.73
C VAL A 51 4.01 -5.02 1.47
N LEU A 52 4.20 -4.59 2.71
CA LEU A 52 5.33 -4.99 3.54
C LEU A 52 4.90 -6.05 4.56
N VAL A 53 5.75 -7.05 4.75
CA VAL A 53 5.60 -8.14 5.73
C VAL A 53 6.86 -8.28 6.57
N GLY A 54 6.79 -9.06 7.66
CA GLY A 54 7.92 -9.38 8.52
C GLY A 54 7.62 -9.32 10.01
N GLY A 55 6.38 -9.01 10.40
CA GLY A 55 5.91 -9.01 11.80
C GLY A 55 6.44 -7.85 12.65
N ASP A 56 7.62 -7.34 12.33
CA ASP A 56 8.24 -6.18 12.97
C ASP A 56 9.06 -5.34 11.96
N PRO A 57 9.33 -4.05 12.26
CA PRO A 57 10.06 -3.17 11.33
C PRO A 57 11.50 -3.59 11.01
N THR A 58 12.17 -4.37 11.87
CA THR A 58 13.56 -4.79 11.65
C THR A 58 13.68 -5.92 10.63
N LYS A 59 12.58 -6.62 10.36
CA LYS A 59 12.45 -7.69 9.37
C LYS A 59 11.62 -7.30 8.16
N ALA A 60 11.31 -6.01 8.03
CA ALA A 60 10.43 -5.50 6.98
C ALA A 60 10.98 -5.83 5.59
N ARG A 61 10.17 -6.51 4.78
CA ARG A 61 10.44 -6.78 3.36
C ARG A 61 9.21 -6.53 2.53
N ILE A 62 9.41 -6.16 1.26
CA ILE A 62 8.32 -6.01 0.30
C ILE A 62 7.90 -7.41 -0.16
N ALA A 63 6.67 -7.81 0.15
CA ALA A 63 6.08 -9.05 -0.35
C ALA A 63 5.48 -8.87 -1.75
N HIS A 64 4.83 -7.73 -1.97
CA HIS A 64 4.20 -7.38 -3.25
C HIS A 64 4.45 -5.92 -3.59
N SER A 65 4.66 -5.63 -4.87
CA SER A 65 4.80 -4.28 -5.41
C SER A 65 3.93 -4.15 -6.65
N PHE A 66 3.07 -3.13 -6.65
CA PHE A 66 2.15 -2.85 -7.74
C PHE A 66 2.31 -1.42 -8.22
N PHE A 67 2.19 -1.22 -9.52
CA PHE A 67 1.80 0.04 -10.10
C PHE A 67 0.29 0.02 -10.31
N VAL A 68 -0.44 0.96 -9.72
CA VAL A 68 -1.91 1.00 -9.79
C VAL A 68 -2.39 2.31 -10.35
N THR A 69 -3.47 2.27 -11.13
CA THR A 69 -4.17 3.45 -11.62
C THR A 69 -5.53 3.57 -10.92
N THR A 70 -5.97 4.82 -10.72
CA THR A 70 -7.26 5.13 -10.12
C THR A 70 -8.06 6.07 -11.00
N ASP A 71 -9.39 6.06 -10.84
CA ASP A 71 -10.24 7.16 -11.28
C ASP A 71 -10.18 8.36 -10.32
N ALA A 72 -10.95 9.41 -10.61
CA ALA A 72 -11.01 10.64 -9.81
C ALA A 72 -11.55 10.42 -8.38
N ASP A 73 -12.35 9.36 -8.19
CA ASP A 73 -12.90 8.97 -6.88
C ASP A 73 -11.94 8.07 -6.09
N GLY A 74 -10.77 7.75 -6.65
CA GLY A 74 -9.75 6.92 -6.02
C GLY A 74 -10.00 5.41 -6.14
N LYS A 75 -10.95 4.98 -6.98
CA LYS A 75 -11.22 3.56 -7.24
C LYS A 75 -10.19 3.01 -8.23
N LEU A 76 -9.72 1.79 -7.97
CA LEU A 76 -8.75 1.10 -8.83
C LEU A 76 -9.35 0.83 -10.21
N THR A 77 -8.66 1.29 -11.25
CA THR A 77 -9.00 1.05 -12.67
C THR A 77 -8.03 0.10 -13.34
N GLY A 78 -6.84 -0.09 -12.78
CA GLY A 78 -5.80 -0.94 -13.34
C GLY A 78 -4.68 -1.24 -12.35
N SER A 79 -3.96 -2.34 -12.61
CA SER A 79 -2.77 -2.73 -11.83
C SER A 79 -1.76 -3.48 -12.69
N ALA A 80 -0.47 -3.26 -12.42
CA ALA A 80 0.65 -3.97 -12.99
C ALA A 80 1.64 -4.36 -11.87
N PRO A 81 1.89 -5.66 -11.62
CA PRO A 81 1.18 -6.81 -12.20
C PRO A 81 -0.32 -6.80 -11.82
N PRO A 82 -1.18 -7.58 -12.52
CA PRO A 82 -2.57 -7.75 -12.13
C PRO A 82 -2.67 -8.26 -10.69
N ILE A 83 -3.54 -7.63 -9.89
CA ILE A 83 -3.80 -8.09 -8.52
C ILE A 83 -4.71 -9.33 -8.60
N VAL A 84 -4.16 -10.47 -8.17
CA VAL A 84 -4.90 -11.73 -7.99
C VAL A 84 -5.06 -11.96 -6.49
N ARG A 85 -6.24 -12.44 -6.07
CA ARG A 85 -6.46 -12.80 -4.67
C ARG A 85 -5.53 -13.95 -4.30
N SER A 86 -4.61 -13.69 -3.38
CA SER A 86 -3.57 -14.63 -2.94
C SER A 86 -3.68 -14.99 -1.46
N TYR A 87 -4.57 -14.32 -0.71
CA TYR A 87 -4.81 -14.55 0.72
C TYR A 87 -6.30 -14.46 1.07
#